data_AF-A0A9E5K6R7-F1
#
_entry.id   AF-A0A9E5K6R7-F1
#
_cell.length_a   1.000
_cell.length_b   1.000
_cell.length_c   1.000
_cell.angle_alpha   90.00
_cell.angle_beta   90.00
_cell.angle_gamma   90.00
#
_symmetry.space_group_name_H-M   'P 1'
#
loop_
_entity.id
_entity.type
_entity.pdbx_description
1 polymer ?
#
loop_
_entity_poly.entity_id
_entity_poly.type
_entity_poly.pdbx_seq_one_letter_code
_entity_poly.pdbx_strand_id
1 'polypeptide(L)'
;LDKPLAELSIYIDGIDKTPKKEEPKEEKKDEAKKDDKAKDEKKEIKKEVKPSLKPGDPKVKILFGKRENGLVVFKRIADKETTYGRVPETLLDKLKENPLAYLDTFVPKFSESMDLGENVTKLSISRAGKTFEVSRDKKEDPWKIVSPPEQAGKNADAGLVMNALGALNNLKANKLVAEKAPEGELTREYGLNPANIKAVVTLGKDKDAKTFEYGFGKESPDKTGIYARQAWRDFVFITDRFVTNALEAELQDLVVFPKLDPAKIESIKLIGWQSLLGSPFTIELERKDKSWVAKAPAEFKLDPVKAEVLAMALATLKAEKFVSFNSGVKPEQELDLAKGALQVEFKIQGEKESQKLLVGKMDGDKSYFATSGKFSDVFLIPKNAFESMRVKPAYFSP
;
A
#
# COMPACT_ATOMS: atom_id res chain seq x y z
N LEU A 1 -11.46 24.18 -47.93
CA LEU A 1 -11.59 23.09 -46.91
C LEU A 1 -13.06 23.04 -46.59
N ASP A 2 -13.80 22.26 -47.37
CA ASP A 2 -15.27 22.41 -47.44
C ASP A 2 -15.96 21.47 -46.45
N LYS A 3 -15.20 20.50 -45.91
CA LYS A 3 -15.58 19.60 -44.81
C LYS A 3 -14.37 19.42 -43.89
N PRO A 4 -14.19 20.28 -42.87
CA PRO A 4 -13.07 20.14 -41.94
C PRO A 4 -13.23 18.90 -41.06
N LEU A 5 -12.10 18.25 -40.73
CA LEU A 5 -12.04 17.11 -39.82
C LEU A 5 -12.15 17.52 -38.34
N ALA A 6 -11.82 18.76 -38.00
CA ALA A 6 -11.99 19.37 -36.69
C ALA A 6 -11.92 20.91 -36.81
N GLU A 7 -12.51 21.61 -35.84
CA GLU A 7 -12.45 23.07 -35.71
C GLU A 7 -11.95 23.44 -34.31
N LEU A 8 -10.94 24.30 -34.24
CA LEU A 8 -10.49 24.96 -33.02
C LEU A 8 -10.86 26.44 -33.07
N SER A 9 -11.67 26.88 -32.12
CA SER A 9 -12.09 28.27 -31.96
C SER A 9 -11.44 28.89 -30.73
N ILE A 10 -10.73 30.00 -30.91
CA ILE A 10 -10.00 30.71 -29.84
C ILE A 10 -10.66 32.06 -29.58
N TYR A 11 -11.11 32.26 -28.35
CA TYR A 11 -11.68 33.51 -27.85
C TYR A 11 -10.68 34.21 -26.93
N ILE A 12 -10.46 35.51 -27.13
CA ILE A 12 -9.62 36.34 -26.24
C ILE A 12 -10.57 37.08 -25.31
N ASP A 13 -10.35 36.99 -23.99
CA ASP A 13 -11.23 37.53 -22.95
C ASP A 13 -12.71 37.08 -23.06
N GLY A 14 -12.91 35.89 -23.63
CA GLY A 14 -14.20 35.36 -24.02
C GLY A 14 -15.04 34.74 -22.91
N ILE A 15 -14.52 34.60 -21.69
CA ILE A 15 -15.32 34.06 -20.57
C ILE A 15 -16.21 35.16 -19.99
N ASP A 16 -17.50 34.88 -19.92
CA ASP A 16 -18.46 35.68 -19.17
C ASP A 16 -18.26 35.44 -17.68
N LYS A 17 -17.85 36.49 -16.97
CA LYS A 17 -17.58 36.45 -15.53
C LYS A 17 -18.84 36.76 -14.71
N THR A 18 -19.97 37.04 -15.35
CA THR A 18 -21.24 37.29 -14.66
C THR A 18 -21.98 35.97 -14.42
N PRO A 19 -22.41 35.67 -13.20
CA PRO A 19 -23.11 34.43 -12.92
C PRO A 19 -24.51 34.44 -13.57
N LYS A 20 -24.73 33.59 -14.58
CA LYS A 20 -26.09 33.24 -15.01
C LYS A 20 -26.76 32.47 -13.87
N LYS A 21 -27.77 33.08 -13.23
CA LYS A 21 -28.73 32.34 -12.39
C LYS A 21 -29.42 31.30 -13.29
N GLU A 22 -29.21 30.02 -13.02
CA GLU A 22 -30.12 28.99 -13.54
C GLU A 22 -31.50 29.25 -12.92
N GLU A 23 -32.49 29.55 -13.76
CA GLU A 23 -33.89 29.53 -13.32
C GLU A 23 -34.23 28.11 -12.85
N PRO A 24 -34.83 27.94 -11.66
CA PRO A 24 -35.25 26.62 -11.22
C PRO A 24 -36.31 26.08 -12.19
N LYS A 25 -36.06 24.90 -12.76
CA LYS A 25 -37.13 24.09 -13.35
C LYS A 25 -38.18 23.85 -12.28
N GLU A 26 -39.41 24.30 -12.51
CA GLU A 26 -40.57 23.98 -11.71
C GLU A 26 -40.80 22.46 -11.72
N GLU A 27 -40.33 21.77 -10.69
CA GLU A 27 -40.90 20.48 -10.31
C GLU A 27 -42.14 20.74 -9.46
N LYS A 28 -43.28 20.25 -9.96
CA LYS A 28 -44.57 20.30 -9.27
C LYS A 28 -44.45 19.69 -7.88
N LYS A 29 -44.77 20.50 -6.87
CA LYS A 29 -44.93 20.10 -5.47
C LYS A 29 -46.32 19.50 -5.28
N ASP A 30 -46.40 18.21 -4.98
CA ASP A 30 -47.56 17.65 -4.29
C ASP A 30 -47.43 17.91 -2.78
N GLU A 31 -48.54 18.35 -2.19
CA GLU A 31 -48.66 18.74 -0.78
C GLU A 31 -48.71 17.53 0.16
N ALA A 32 -47.88 17.56 1.21
CA ALA A 32 -48.24 17.02 2.53
C ALA A 32 -47.41 17.66 3.66
N LYS A 33 -48.11 18.26 4.62
CA LYS A 33 -47.71 18.71 5.97
C LYS A 33 -47.18 17.50 6.80
N LYS A 34 -46.37 17.58 7.87
CA LYS A 34 -46.16 18.57 8.95
C LYS A 34 -45.02 18.11 9.90
N ASP A 35 -44.36 19.07 10.57
CA ASP A 35 -43.62 19.05 11.88
C ASP A 35 -42.44 18.03 12.05
N ASP A 36 -41.27 18.29 12.66
CA ASP A 36 -40.85 19.26 13.68
C ASP A 36 -39.28 19.42 13.70
N LYS A 37 -38.81 20.51 14.32
CA LYS A 37 -37.42 20.94 14.67
C LYS A 37 -36.18 20.06 14.36
N ALA A 38 -35.27 20.63 13.55
CA ALA A 38 -33.82 20.60 13.79
C ALA A 38 -33.16 21.84 13.16
N LYS A 39 -32.37 22.56 13.96
CA LYS A 39 -31.63 23.77 13.59
C LYS A 39 -30.31 23.34 12.95
N ASP A 40 -30.34 23.06 11.65
CA ASP A 40 -29.13 22.79 10.85
C ASP A 40 -28.64 24.08 10.20
N GLU A 41 -27.41 24.47 10.50
CA GLU A 41 -26.68 25.50 9.76
C GLU A 41 -26.46 25.01 8.32
N LYS A 42 -27.40 25.36 7.44
CA LYS A 42 -27.20 25.30 5.99
C LYS A 42 -25.98 26.16 5.64
N LYS A 43 -24.81 25.53 5.53
CA LYS A 43 -23.75 26.05 4.65
C LYS A 43 -24.37 26.22 3.27
N GLU A 44 -24.52 27.46 2.84
CA GLU A 44 -24.86 27.79 1.46
C GLU A 44 -23.83 27.09 0.55
N ILE A 45 -24.25 25.99 -0.08
CA ILE A 45 -23.55 25.46 -1.23
C ILE A 45 -23.77 26.51 -2.31
N LYS A 46 -22.79 27.41 -2.50
CA LYS A 46 -22.70 28.22 -3.72
C LYS A 46 -22.72 27.22 -4.88
N LYS A 47 -23.85 27.12 -5.60
CA LYS A 47 -23.87 26.45 -6.90
C LYS A 47 -22.78 27.10 -7.73
N GLU A 48 -21.73 26.35 -8.06
CA GLU A 48 -20.70 26.81 -8.99
C GLU A 48 -21.37 27.10 -10.33
N VAL A 49 -21.44 28.38 -10.70
CA VAL A 49 -21.95 28.77 -12.01
C VAL A 49 -20.91 28.37 -13.03
N LYS A 50 -21.27 27.43 -13.91
CA LYS A 50 -20.37 27.01 -15.00
C LYS A 50 -20.01 28.24 -15.85
N PRO A 51 -18.72 28.48 -16.12
CA PRO A 51 -18.29 29.55 -17.01
C PRO A 51 -18.99 29.41 -18.36
N SER A 52 -19.45 30.53 -18.93
CA SER A 52 -20.03 30.56 -20.27
C SER A 52 -19.23 31.48 -21.18
N LEU A 53 -19.25 31.22 -22.48
CA LEU A 53 -18.64 32.12 -23.46
C LEU A 53 -19.52 33.36 -23.61
N LYS A 54 -18.90 34.54 -23.65
CA LYS A 54 -19.54 35.78 -24.05
C LYS A 54 -20.06 35.63 -25.49
N PRO A 55 -21.20 36.26 -25.82
CA PRO A 55 -21.68 36.33 -27.20
C PRO A 55 -20.63 36.99 -28.12
N GLY A 56 -20.35 36.39 -29.27
CA GLY A 56 -19.44 36.93 -30.28
C GLY A 56 -18.73 35.85 -31.09
N ASP A 57 -18.08 36.25 -32.18
CA ASP A 57 -17.23 35.36 -32.98
C ASP A 57 -15.86 35.14 -32.31
N PRO A 58 -15.27 33.95 -32.42
CA PRO A 58 -13.90 33.72 -31.98
C PRO A 58 -12.93 34.59 -32.76
N LYS A 59 -11.88 35.05 -32.07
CA LYS A 59 -10.82 35.88 -32.67
C LYS A 59 -9.99 35.08 -33.69
N VAL A 60 -9.84 33.78 -33.45
CA VAL A 60 -9.16 32.87 -34.38
C VAL A 60 -9.99 31.61 -34.54
N LYS A 61 -10.24 31.19 -35.78
CA LYS A 61 -10.74 29.85 -36.13
C LYS A 61 -9.65 29.08 -36.87
N ILE A 62 -9.40 27.84 -36.50
CA ILE A 62 -8.50 26.93 -37.20
C ILE A 62 -9.29 25.70 -37.63
N LEU A 63 -9.40 25.49 -38.94
CA LEU A 63 -10.08 24.37 -39.56
C LEU A 63 -9.04 23.35 -40.03
N PHE A 64 -9.11 22.14 -39.49
CA PHE A 64 -8.20 21.05 -39.84
C PHE A 64 -8.78 20.23 -40.99
N GLY A 65 -7.95 19.93 -41.98
CA GLY A 65 -8.31 19.29 -43.25
C GLY A 65 -7.77 17.88 -43.39
N LYS A 66 -7.48 17.46 -44.63
CA LYS A 66 -6.93 16.13 -44.93
C LYS A 66 -5.53 15.93 -44.34
N ARG A 67 -5.21 14.67 -44.02
CA ARG A 67 -3.87 14.20 -43.67
C ARG A 67 -3.04 13.94 -44.93
N GLU A 68 -1.77 14.30 -44.90
CA GLU A 68 -0.79 14.13 -45.98
C GLU A 68 0.60 13.92 -45.38
N ASN A 69 1.23 12.76 -45.62
CA ASN A 69 2.61 12.47 -45.23
C ASN A 69 2.94 12.77 -43.74
N GLY A 70 2.09 12.35 -42.81
CA GLY A 70 2.26 12.59 -41.36
C GLY A 70 1.91 14.01 -40.90
N LEU A 71 1.42 14.85 -41.81
CA LEU A 71 0.95 16.21 -41.53
C LEU A 71 -0.56 16.31 -41.77
N VAL A 72 -1.19 17.33 -41.22
CA VAL A 72 -2.56 17.74 -41.51
C VAL A 72 -2.55 19.16 -42.06
N VAL A 73 -3.28 19.37 -43.16
CA VAL A 73 -3.47 20.71 -43.72
C VAL A 73 -4.43 21.48 -42.82
N PHE A 74 -4.15 22.73 -42.49
CA PHE A 74 -5.07 23.59 -41.76
C PHE A 74 -5.39 24.88 -42.53
N LYS A 75 -6.55 25.47 -42.24
CA LYS A 75 -6.95 26.83 -42.63
C LYS A 75 -7.16 27.64 -41.35
N ARG A 76 -6.34 28.66 -41.12
CA ARG A 76 -6.50 29.65 -40.04
C ARG A 76 -7.26 30.87 -40.58
N ILE A 77 -8.24 31.33 -39.82
CA ILE A 77 -9.01 32.55 -40.05
C ILE A 77 -8.81 33.44 -38.83
N ALA A 78 -8.19 34.60 -38.99
CA ALA A 78 -7.96 35.58 -37.93
C ALA A 78 -7.93 36.99 -38.54
N ASP A 79 -8.54 37.98 -37.89
CA ASP A 79 -8.51 39.39 -38.32
C ASP A 79 -8.86 39.62 -39.81
N LYS A 80 -9.84 38.85 -40.33
CA LYS A 80 -10.28 38.81 -41.74
C LYS A 80 -9.24 38.26 -42.74
N GLU A 81 -8.08 37.81 -42.26
CA GLU A 81 -7.10 37.10 -43.05
C GLU A 81 -7.34 35.59 -43.01
N THR A 82 -7.01 34.93 -44.12
CA THR A 82 -7.02 33.47 -44.24
C THR A 82 -5.62 32.98 -44.58
N THR A 83 -5.09 32.06 -43.77
CA THR A 83 -3.80 31.42 -44.00
C THR A 83 -3.98 29.91 -44.09
N TYR A 84 -3.24 29.26 -44.99
CA TYR A 84 -3.15 27.80 -45.07
C TYR A 84 -1.77 27.33 -44.64
N GLY A 85 -1.70 26.17 -44.01
CA GLY A 85 -0.44 25.57 -43.62
C GLY A 85 -0.57 24.09 -43.35
N ARG A 86 0.53 23.50 -42.87
CA ARG A 86 0.60 22.10 -42.44
C ARG A 86 1.16 22.04 -41.03
N VAL A 87 0.61 21.14 -40.22
CA VAL A 87 1.09 20.83 -38.85
C VAL A 87 1.15 19.31 -38.67
N PRO A 88 1.87 18.78 -37.67
CA PRO A 88 1.85 17.36 -37.36
C PRO A 88 0.42 16.84 -37.14
N GLU A 89 0.12 15.64 -37.66
CA GLU A 89 -1.22 15.05 -37.51
C GLU A 89 -1.60 14.75 -36.06
N THR A 90 -0.61 14.60 -35.17
CA THR A 90 -0.79 14.43 -33.72
C THR A 90 -1.57 15.57 -33.08
N LEU A 91 -1.54 16.78 -33.63
CA LEU A 91 -2.36 17.89 -33.15
C LEU A 91 -3.85 17.69 -33.46
N LEU A 92 -4.17 17.14 -34.64
CA LEU A 92 -5.55 16.79 -34.99
C LEU A 92 -6.05 15.64 -34.11
N ASP A 93 -5.20 14.65 -33.84
CA ASP A 93 -5.55 13.55 -32.94
C ASP A 93 -5.81 14.07 -31.53
N LYS A 94 -4.97 14.99 -31.04
CA LYS A 94 -5.17 15.64 -29.74
C LYS A 94 -6.49 16.40 -29.67
N LEU A 95 -6.92 17.09 -30.73
CA LEU A 95 -8.21 17.81 -30.82
C LEU A 95 -9.44 16.90 -30.87
N LYS A 96 -9.24 15.62 -31.20
CA LYS A 96 -10.31 14.62 -31.30
C LYS A 96 -10.40 13.74 -30.05
N GLU A 97 -9.54 13.96 -29.06
CA GLU A 97 -9.63 13.24 -27.80
C GLU A 97 -10.93 13.57 -27.06
N ASN A 98 -11.34 12.64 -26.19
CA ASN A 98 -12.49 12.82 -25.31
C ASN A 98 -12.33 14.13 -24.49
N PRO A 99 -13.39 14.91 -24.24
CA PRO A 99 -13.34 16.14 -23.44
C PRO A 99 -12.61 16.01 -22.09
N LEU A 100 -12.67 14.85 -21.46
CA LEU A 100 -11.97 14.54 -20.21
C LEU A 100 -10.44 14.64 -20.34
N ALA A 101 -9.89 14.49 -21.54
CA ALA A 101 -8.45 14.58 -21.79
C ALA A 101 -7.89 16.01 -21.72
N TYR A 102 -8.77 17.02 -21.66
CA TYR A 102 -8.38 18.43 -21.47
C TYR A 102 -8.66 18.95 -20.05
N LEU A 103 -9.24 18.11 -19.18
CA LEU A 103 -9.44 18.47 -17.78
C LEU A 103 -8.15 18.29 -16.99
N ASP A 104 -8.02 19.06 -15.91
CA ASP A 104 -6.95 18.89 -14.95
C ASP A 104 -7.00 17.49 -14.33
N THR A 105 -5.87 16.78 -14.41
CA THR A 105 -5.71 15.44 -13.86
C THR A 105 -5.29 15.46 -12.39
N PHE A 106 -5.34 16.62 -11.74
CA PHE A 106 -5.11 16.74 -10.32
C PHE A 106 -6.04 15.82 -9.50
N VAL A 107 -5.40 15.09 -8.59
CA VAL A 107 -6.07 14.23 -7.63
C VAL A 107 -5.87 14.83 -6.24
N PRO A 108 -6.94 15.32 -5.58
CA PRO A 108 -6.86 15.88 -4.24
C PRO A 108 -6.25 14.91 -3.24
N LYS A 109 -5.44 15.45 -2.35
CA LYS A 109 -4.78 14.71 -1.27
C LYS A 109 -5.73 14.58 -0.08
N PHE A 110 -5.51 13.57 0.77
CA PHE A 110 -6.22 13.52 2.06
C PHE A 110 -5.56 14.42 3.11
N SER A 111 -4.26 14.72 2.95
CA SER A 111 -3.47 15.57 3.83
C SER A 111 -2.53 16.45 3.03
N GLU A 112 -2.45 17.74 3.40
CA GLU A 112 -1.44 18.69 2.92
C GLU A 112 -0.18 18.72 3.81
N SER A 113 -0.17 17.97 4.93
CA SER A 113 1.00 17.90 5.81
C SER A 113 2.17 17.19 5.12
N MET A 114 3.38 17.70 5.34
CA MET A 114 4.62 17.01 4.96
C MET A 114 4.82 15.71 5.74
N ASP A 115 4.29 15.64 6.96
CA ASP A 115 4.29 14.42 7.76
C ASP A 115 2.91 13.76 7.74
N LEU A 116 2.74 12.83 6.80
CA LEU A 116 1.50 12.04 6.67
C LEU A 116 1.21 11.22 7.93
N GLY A 117 2.23 10.94 8.74
CA GLY A 117 2.11 10.20 9.97
C GLY A 117 1.62 11.05 11.15
N GLU A 118 1.37 12.34 11.00
CA GLU A 118 0.99 13.16 12.15
C GLU A 118 -0.47 12.92 12.59
N ASN A 119 -1.39 12.94 11.64
CA ASN A 119 -2.84 12.92 11.93
C ASN A 119 -3.52 11.60 11.58
N VAL A 120 -2.84 10.69 10.87
CA VAL A 120 -3.42 9.40 10.47
C VAL A 120 -3.38 8.42 11.65
N THR A 121 -4.55 7.96 12.05
CA THR A 121 -4.74 7.04 13.19
C THR A 121 -5.08 5.63 12.74
N LYS A 122 -5.62 5.46 11.53
CA LYS A 122 -6.03 4.16 10.99
C LYS A 122 -5.93 4.10 9.47
N LEU A 123 -5.49 2.93 8.98
CA LEU A 123 -5.50 2.54 7.58
C LEU A 123 -6.17 1.18 7.47
N SER A 124 -7.21 1.10 6.63
CA SER A 124 -7.90 -0.14 6.30
C SER A 124 -7.78 -0.43 4.81
N ILE A 125 -7.41 -1.66 4.45
CA ILE A 125 -7.24 -2.12 3.08
C ILE A 125 -8.04 -3.42 2.93
N SER A 126 -9.11 -3.37 2.14
CA SER A 126 -9.86 -4.55 1.73
C SER A 126 -9.37 -5.03 0.36
N ARG A 127 -8.88 -6.27 0.28
CA ARG A 127 -8.37 -6.89 -0.95
C ARG A 127 -8.51 -8.40 -0.87
N ALA A 128 -8.71 -9.06 -2.02
CA ALA A 128 -8.85 -10.52 -2.10
C ALA A 128 -9.88 -11.11 -1.10
N GLY A 129 -10.98 -10.38 -0.86
CA GLY A 129 -12.03 -10.78 0.07
C GLY A 129 -11.67 -10.70 1.56
N LYS A 130 -10.52 -10.11 1.91
CA LYS A 130 -10.06 -9.91 3.30
C LYS A 130 -9.83 -8.43 3.60
N THR A 131 -9.97 -8.06 4.88
CA THR A 131 -9.67 -6.72 5.38
C THR A 131 -8.43 -6.74 6.26
N PHE A 132 -7.46 -5.91 5.88
CA PHE A 132 -6.25 -5.65 6.64
C PHE A 132 -6.37 -4.27 7.24
N GLU A 133 -6.27 -4.17 8.55
CA GLU A 133 -6.47 -2.93 9.26
C GLU A 133 -5.36 -2.72 10.26
N VAL A 134 -4.80 -1.52 10.25
CA VAL A 134 -3.81 -1.07 11.23
C VAL A 134 -4.28 0.21 11.88
N SER A 135 -3.98 0.36 13.17
CA SER A 135 -4.25 1.58 13.92
C SER A 135 -3.12 1.91 14.89
N ARG A 136 -3.07 3.16 15.33
CA ARG A 136 -2.23 3.62 16.43
C ARG A 136 -2.93 4.74 17.18
N ASP A 137 -2.53 4.93 18.43
CA ASP A 137 -3.18 5.91 19.28
C ASP A 137 -2.58 7.31 19.15
N LYS A 138 -1.25 7.40 19.09
CA LYS A 138 -0.51 8.65 18.88
C LYS A 138 0.51 8.42 17.76
N LYS A 139 1.07 9.52 17.26
CA LYS A 139 2.09 9.49 16.21
C LYS A 139 3.30 8.63 16.59
N GLU A 140 3.72 8.72 17.84
CA GLU A 140 4.89 8.03 18.41
C GLU A 140 4.60 6.56 18.74
N ASP A 141 3.33 6.17 18.80
CA ASP A 141 2.93 4.80 19.08
C ASP A 141 3.17 3.90 17.85
N PRO A 142 3.59 2.65 18.05
CA PRO A 142 3.73 1.71 16.95
C PRO A 142 2.37 1.42 16.31
N TRP A 143 2.38 1.24 14.99
CA TRP A 143 1.21 0.71 14.29
C TRP A 143 0.90 -0.71 14.77
N LYS A 144 -0.36 -0.94 15.12
CA LYS A 144 -0.88 -2.22 15.56
C LYS A 144 -1.86 -2.76 14.54
N ILE A 145 -1.78 -4.06 14.28
CA ILE A 145 -2.76 -4.76 13.45
C ILE A 145 -4.05 -4.92 14.26
N VAL A 146 -5.17 -4.52 13.66
CA VAL A 146 -6.53 -4.71 14.18
C VAL A 146 -7.22 -5.86 13.44
N SER A 147 -6.99 -5.97 12.14
CA SER A 147 -7.53 -7.02 11.28
C SER A 147 -6.44 -7.49 10.31
N PRO A 148 -6.34 -8.78 9.99
CA PRO A 148 -7.24 -9.86 10.40
C PRO A 148 -7.12 -10.28 11.89
N PRO A 149 -8.16 -10.87 12.50
CA PRO A 149 -8.21 -11.17 13.95
C PRO A 149 -7.05 -12.04 14.45
N GLU A 150 -6.57 -12.97 13.63
CA GLU A 150 -5.44 -13.86 13.95
C GLU A 150 -4.10 -13.10 14.11
N GLN A 151 -4.02 -11.86 13.62
CA GLN A 151 -2.87 -10.98 13.75
C GLN A 151 -3.11 -9.81 14.72
N ALA A 152 -4.31 -9.70 15.32
CA ALA A 152 -4.67 -8.57 16.15
C ALA A 152 -3.66 -8.34 17.31
N GLY A 153 -3.27 -7.08 17.52
CA GLY A 153 -2.31 -6.66 18.55
C GLY A 153 -0.83 -6.78 18.16
N LYS A 154 -0.51 -7.48 17.07
CA LYS A 154 0.85 -7.54 16.51
C LYS A 154 1.25 -6.18 15.93
N ASN A 155 2.55 -5.96 15.81
CA ASN A 155 3.07 -4.74 15.18
C ASN A 155 2.90 -4.83 13.66
N ALA A 156 2.56 -3.70 13.06
CA ALA A 156 2.70 -3.49 11.63
C ALA A 156 4.02 -2.76 11.34
N ASP A 157 4.59 -3.02 10.17
CA ASP A 157 5.77 -2.32 9.67
C ASP A 157 5.40 -0.87 9.35
N ALA A 158 5.95 0.06 10.13
CA ALA A 158 5.65 1.48 9.98
C ALA A 158 6.08 2.03 8.62
N GLY A 159 7.15 1.50 8.03
CA GLY A 159 7.62 1.91 6.70
C GLY A 159 6.64 1.50 5.61
N LEU A 160 6.12 0.27 5.65
CA LEU A 160 5.12 -0.21 4.70
C LEU A 160 3.79 0.53 4.84
N VAL A 161 3.35 0.81 6.08
CA VAL A 161 2.16 1.64 6.31
C VAL A 161 2.35 3.04 5.74
N MET A 162 3.51 3.68 5.97
CA MET A 162 3.81 5.00 5.41
C MET A 162 3.93 4.99 3.89
N ASN A 163 4.46 3.92 3.30
CA ASN A 163 4.50 3.76 1.84
C ASN A 163 3.08 3.70 1.25
N ALA A 164 2.17 2.94 1.87
CA ALA A 164 0.77 2.88 1.47
C ALA A 164 0.09 4.25 1.59
N LEU A 165 0.26 4.95 2.73
CA LEU A 165 -0.27 6.29 2.94
C LEU A 165 0.30 7.30 1.92
N GLY A 166 1.59 7.24 1.63
CA GLY A 166 2.26 8.07 0.64
C GLY A 166 1.73 7.83 -0.78
N ALA A 167 1.47 6.58 -1.15
CA ALA A 167 0.88 6.22 -2.44
C ALA A 167 -0.56 6.75 -2.59
N LEU A 168 -1.36 6.68 -1.53
CA LEU A 168 -2.72 7.23 -1.52
C LEU A 168 -2.75 8.76 -1.53
N ASN A 169 -1.85 9.41 -0.77
CA ASN A 169 -1.84 10.87 -0.67
C ASN A 169 -1.29 11.55 -1.93
N ASN A 170 -0.39 10.89 -2.65
CA ASN A 170 0.25 11.43 -3.86
C ASN A 170 -0.26 10.76 -5.13
N LEU A 171 -1.51 10.31 -5.10
CA LEU A 171 -2.17 9.66 -6.22
C LEU A 171 -2.17 10.59 -7.45
N LYS A 172 -1.96 10.02 -8.64
CA LYS A 172 -1.96 10.76 -9.91
C LYS A 172 -2.94 10.13 -10.87
N ALA A 173 -3.75 10.96 -11.53
CA ALA A 173 -4.52 10.51 -12.68
C ALA A 173 -3.66 10.66 -13.93
N ASN A 174 -3.29 9.54 -14.55
CA ASN A 174 -2.65 9.53 -15.85
C ASN A 174 -3.66 9.89 -16.95
N LYS A 175 -4.93 9.51 -16.72
CA LYS A 175 -6.04 9.76 -17.63
C LYS A 175 -7.36 9.78 -16.88
N LEU A 176 -8.20 10.77 -17.12
CA LEU A 176 -9.61 10.73 -16.72
C LEU A 176 -10.41 9.90 -17.73
N VAL A 177 -11.28 9.03 -17.23
CA VAL A 177 -11.99 8.03 -18.04
C VAL A 177 -13.49 8.29 -18.08
N ALA A 178 -14.06 8.64 -16.93
CA ALA A 178 -15.48 8.98 -16.81
C ALA A 178 -15.69 10.02 -15.72
N GLU A 179 -16.71 10.85 -15.89
CA GLU A 179 -17.30 11.70 -14.86
C GLU A 179 -18.71 11.16 -14.59
N LYS A 180 -19.04 10.90 -13.32
CA LYS A 180 -20.34 10.32 -12.90
C LYS A 180 -20.65 9.01 -13.62
N ALA A 181 -19.69 8.09 -13.64
CA ALA A 181 -19.85 6.77 -14.25
C ALA A 181 -21.11 6.05 -13.69
N PRO A 182 -21.97 5.50 -14.55
CA PRO A 182 -23.10 4.68 -14.11
C PRO A 182 -22.65 3.49 -13.26
N GLU A 183 -23.48 3.06 -12.31
CA GLU A 183 -23.15 1.96 -11.40
C GLU A 183 -22.85 0.64 -12.14
N GLY A 184 -23.55 0.39 -13.25
CA GLY A 184 -23.29 -0.77 -14.11
C GLY A 184 -21.89 -0.75 -14.72
N GLU A 185 -21.38 0.42 -15.10
CA GLU A 185 -20.02 0.58 -15.66
C GLU A 185 -18.95 0.49 -14.57
N LEU A 186 -19.22 1.08 -13.39
CA LEU A 186 -18.36 0.91 -12.21
C LEU A 186 -18.14 -0.58 -11.91
N THR A 187 -19.16 -1.40 -12.06
CA THR A 187 -19.07 -2.85 -11.84
C THR A 187 -18.38 -3.56 -13.01
N ARG A 188 -18.91 -3.40 -14.22
CA ARG A 188 -18.56 -4.25 -15.38
C ARG A 188 -17.29 -3.78 -16.09
N GLU A 189 -17.14 -2.49 -16.31
CA GLU A 189 -16.02 -1.93 -17.07
C GLU A 189 -14.82 -1.69 -16.17
N TYR A 190 -15.05 -1.06 -15.02
CA TYR A 190 -13.96 -0.56 -14.18
C TYR A 190 -13.61 -1.48 -13.00
N GLY A 191 -14.52 -2.33 -12.54
CA GLY A 191 -14.32 -3.16 -11.33
C GLY A 191 -14.12 -2.33 -10.06
N LEU A 192 -14.86 -1.22 -9.94
CA LEU A 192 -14.86 -0.27 -8.84
C LEU A 192 -16.09 -0.41 -7.92
N ASN A 193 -17.03 -1.29 -8.25
CA ASN A 193 -18.17 -1.64 -7.40
C ASN A 193 -18.50 -3.16 -7.47
N PRO A 194 -18.03 -3.99 -6.52
CA PRO A 194 -17.03 -3.64 -5.51
C PRO A 194 -15.66 -3.38 -6.15
N ALA A 195 -14.83 -2.59 -5.48
CA ALA A 195 -13.45 -2.39 -5.89
C ALA A 195 -12.61 -3.66 -5.61
N ASN A 196 -11.68 -3.99 -6.50
CA ASN A 196 -10.71 -5.08 -6.29
C ASN A 196 -9.84 -4.82 -5.04
N ILE A 197 -9.43 -3.56 -4.86
CA ILE A 197 -8.81 -3.06 -3.63
C ILE A 197 -9.58 -1.81 -3.19
N LYS A 198 -10.02 -1.79 -1.93
CA LYS A 198 -10.60 -0.61 -1.28
C LYS A 198 -9.68 -0.20 -0.14
N ALA A 199 -9.22 1.05 -0.14
CA ALA A 199 -8.42 1.61 0.95
C ALA A 199 -9.18 2.73 1.64
N VAL A 200 -9.13 2.77 2.97
CA VAL A 200 -9.74 3.82 3.79
C VAL A 200 -8.69 4.36 4.75
N VAL A 201 -8.42 5.66 4.63
CA VAL A 201 -7.54 6.40 5.54
C VAL A 201 -8.40 7.15 6.54
N THR A 202 -8.11 7.03 7.83
CA THR A 202 -8.77 7.78 8.89
C THR A 202 -7.79 8.76 9.53
N LEU A 203 -8.18 10.04 9.56
CA LEU A 203 -7.50 11.11 10.27
C LEU A 203 -8.23 11.38 11.60
N GLY A 204 -7.49 11.61 12.68
CA GLY A 204 -8.06 11.91 14.00
C GLY A 204 -8.75 10.72 14.67
N LYS A 205 -9.48 10.96 15.77
CA LYS A 205 -10.16 9.92 16.56
C LYS A 205 -11.60 10.28 16.85
N ASP A 206 -12.37 9.26 17.21
CA ASP A 206 -13.73 9.38 17.74
C ASP A 206 -14.64 10.23 16.85
N LYS A 207 -15.32 11.23 17.44
CA LYS A 207 -16.31 12.07 16.76
C LYS A 207 -15.71 13.05 15.74
N ASP A 208 -14.41 13.32 15.83
CA ASP A 208 -13.69 14.22 14.92
C ASP A 208 -12.98 13.45 13.80
N ALA A 209 -13.14 12.12 13.75
CA ALA A 209 -12.50 11.30 12.76
C ALA A 209 -13.01 11.59 11.34
N LYS A 210 -12.08 11.86 10.41
CA LYS A 210 -12.39 12.07 8.99
C LYS A 210 -11.86 10.91 8.17
N THR A 211 -12.70 10.32 7.32
CA THR A 211 -12.33 9.19 6.47
C THR A 211 -12.19 9.58 5.01
N PHE A 212 -11.24 8.95 4.33
CA PHE A 212 -10.98 9.10 2.91
C PHE A 212 -10.92 7.72 2.27
N GLU A 213 -11.93 7.41 1.46
CA GLU A 213 -12.07 6.14 0.75
C GLU A 213 -11.60 6.20 -0.70
N TYR A 214 -10.75 5.23 -1.06
CA TYR A 214 -10.19 5.01 -2.39
C TYR A 214 -10.61 3.64 -2.88
N GLY A 215 -11.01 3.55 -4.14
CA GLY A 215 -11.27 2.29 -4.83
C GLY A 215 -10.32 2.10 -6.00
N PHE A 216 -9.78 0.89 -6.15
CA PHE A 216 -8.94 0.46 -7.26
C PHE A 216 -9.53 -0.81 -7.87
N GLY A 217 -9.67 -0.81 -9.18
CA GLY A 217 -10.42 -1.81 -9.92
C GLY A 217 -9.56 -2.63 -10.87
N LYS A 218 -10.07 -2.82 -12.09
CA LYS A 218 -9.39 -3.60 -13.14
C LYS A 218 -8.21 -2.84 -13.72
N GLU A 219 -7.27 -3.60 -14.27
CA GLU A 219 -6.26 -3.06 -15.18
C GLU A 219 -6.95 -2.51 -16.44
N SER A 220 -6.48 -1.37 -16.92
CA SER A 220 -6.99 -0.76 -18.14
C SER A 220 -6.71 -1.67 -19.34
N PRO A 221 -7.58 -1.72 -20.37
CA PRO A 221 -7.38 -2.58 -21.53
C PRO A 221 -6.06 -2.36 -22.28
N ASP A 222 -5.55 -1.12 -22.24
CA ASP A 222 -4.27 -0.71 -22.85
C ASP A 222 -3.05 -0.97 -21.94
N LYS A 223 -3.26 -1.56 -20.75
CA LYS A 223 -2.22 -1.86 -19.75
C LYS A 223 -1.40 -0.66 -19.30
N THR A 224 -1.97 0.54 -19.41
CA THR A 224 -1.33 1.79 -18.97
C THR A 224 -1.50 2.06 -17.47
N GLY A 225 -2.39 1.33 -16.79
CA GLY A 225 -2.56 1.44 -15.35
C GLY A 225 -3.79 0.70 -14.82
N ILE A 226 -4.24 1.11 -13.63
CA ILE A 226 -5.40 0.56 -12.94
C ILE A 226 -6.50 1.62 -12.86
N TYR A 227 -7.75 1.23 -13.07
CA TYR A 227 -8.88 2.12 -12.81
C TYR A 227 -8.97 2.45 -11.31
N ALA A 228 -9.17 3.71 -10.98
CA ALA A 228 -9.24 4.20 -9.62
C ALA A 228 -10.33 5.26 -9.46
N ARG A 229 -10.82 5.41 -8.23
CA ARG A 229 -11.72 6.50 -7.81
C ARG A 229 -11.46 6.92 -6.37
N GLN A 230 -11.82 8.16 -6.07
CA GLN A 230 -11.97 8.67 -4.71
C GLN A 230 -13.46 8.79 -4.41
N ALA A 231 -13.94 8.24 -3.30
CA ALA A 231 -15.38 8.17 -3.02
C ALA A 231 -16.06 9.54 -2.88
N TRP A 232 -15.28 10.59 -2.59
CA TRP A 232 -15.75 11.98 -2.49
C TRP A 232 -15.67 12.76 -3.81
N ARG A 233 -15.40 12.07 -4.94
CA ARG A 233 -15.35 12.66 -6.28
C ARG A 233 -16.12 11.80 -7.27
N ASP A 234 -16.55 12.44 -8.35
CA ASP A 234 -17.33 11.80 -9.41
C ASP A 234 -16.47 11.15 -10.51
N PHE A 235 -15.15 11.31 -10.47
CA PHE A 235 -14.28 10.85 -11.54
C PHE A 235 -13.79 9.42 -11.34
N VAL A 236 -13.81 8.67 -12.45
CA VAL A 236 -13.01 7.45 -12.65
C VAL A 236 -11.78 7.84 -13.47
N PHE A 237 -10.61 7.39 -13.02
CA PHE A 237 -9.34 7.69 -13.68
C PHE A 237 -8.44 6.47 -13.73
N ILE A 238 -7.40 6.51 -14.54
CA ILE A 238 -6.32 5.53 -14.56
C ILE A 238 -5.16 6.07 -13.75
N THR A 239 -4.60 5.23 -12.87
CA THR A 239 -3.39 5.52 -12.09
C THR A 239 -2.36 4.41 -12.23
N ASP A 240 -1.13 4.66 -11.81
CA ASP A 240 -0.03 3.71 -11.92
C ASP A 240 -0.18 2.50 -10.98
N ARG A 241 0.32 1.35 -11.43
CA ARG A 241 0.30 0.09 -10.67
C ARG A 241 1.12 0.14 -9.36
N PHE A 242 2.09 1.06 -9.23
CA PHE A 242 2.87 1.17 -7.99
C PHE A 242 1.98 1.42 -6.77
N VAL A 243 0.83 2.08 -6.96
CA VAL A 243 -0.12 2.37 -5.89
C VAL A 243 -0.71 1.07 -5.33
N THR A 244 -1.21 0.18 -6.18
CA THR A 244 -1.77 -1.09 -5.74
C THR A 244 -0.69 -2.01 -5.15
N ASN A 245 0.54 -1.99 -5.69
CA ASN A 245 1.65 -2.75 -5.12
C ASN A 245 1.94 -2.35 -3.65
N ALA A 246 1.87 -1.05 -3.33
CA ALA A 246 2.05 -0.56 -1.96
C ALA A 246 0.91 -1.01 -1.03
N LEU A 247 -0.33 -1.03 -1.53
CA LEU A 247 -1.50 -1.52 -0.79
C LEU A 247 -1.52 -3.05 -0.65
N GLU A 248 -0.77 -3.75 -1.51
CA GLU A 248 -0.67 -5.20 -1.51
C GLU A 248 0.47 -5.74 -0.63
N ALA A 249 1.29 -4.87 -0.04
CA ALA A 249 2.34 -5.27 0.87
C ALA A 249 1.79 -6.01 2.11
N GLU A 250 2.53 -6.99 2.62
CA GLU A 250 2.24 -7.61 3.91
C GLU A 250 2.61 -6.61 5.01
N LEU A 251 1.60 -6.06 5.68
CA LEU A 251 1.82 -4.96 6.63
C LEU A 251 2.42 -5.44 7.95
N GLN A 252 2.42 -6.74 8.25
CA GLN A 252 2.98 -7.25 9.49
C GLN A 252 4.49 -7.01 9.59
N ASP A 253 4.94 -6.52 10.75
CA ASP A 253 6.37 -6.42 11.06
C ASP A 253 6.99 -7.82 11.10
N LEU A 254 8.04 -8.00 10.30
CA LEU A 254 8.73 -9.28 10.13
C LEU A 254 9.86 -9.50 11.14
N VAL A 255 10.16 -8.53 12.01
CA VAL A 255 11.17 -8.69 13.06
C VAL A 255 10.71 -9.72 14.09
N VAL A 256 11.47 -10.81 14.25
CA VAL A 256 11.09 -11.93 15.13
C VAL A 256 11.29 -11.58 16.61
N PHE A 257 12.38 -10.90 16.94
CA PHE A 257 12.73 -10.49 18.30
C PHE A 257 12.91 -8.96 18.37
N PRO A 258 11.82 -8.18 18.46
CA PRO A 258 11.90 -6.73 18.43
C PRO A 258 12.68 -6.19 19.64
N LYS A 259 13.59 -5.25 19.39
CA LYS A 259 14.44 -4.59 20.41
C LYS A 259 15.44 -5.52 21.12
N LEU A 260 15.72 -6.70 20.56
CA LEU A 260 16.75 -7.59 21.08
C LEU A 260 18.14 -6.96 20.88
N ASP A 261 18.80 -6.64 21.99
CA ASP A 261 20.20 -6.19 22.00
C ASP A 261 21.10 -7.43 22.16
N PRO A 262 21.96 -7.76 21.17
CA PRO A 262 22.80 -8.94 21.23
C PRO A 262 23.78 -8.90 22.42
N ALA A 263 24.19 -7.70 22.87
CA ALA A 263 25.10 -7.55 24.00
C ALA A 263 24.44 -7.91 25.35
N LYS A 264 23.11 -7.94 25.41
CA LYS A 264 22.33 -8.30 26.60
C LYS A 264 21.96 -9.77 26.65
N ILE A 265 22.31 -10.58 25.64
CA ILE A 265 22.06 -12.03 25.71
C ILE A 265 23.08 -12.64 26.69
N GLU A 266 22.60 -13.18 27.81
CA GLU A 266 23.45 -13.73 28.88
C GLU A 266 23.82 -15.19 28.63
N SER A 267 22.88 -15.97 28.08
CA SER A 267 23.08 -17.38 27.80
C SER A 267 22.30 -17.83 26.56
N ILE A 268 22.83 -18.86 25.91
CA ILE A 268 22.20 -19.52 24.77
C ILE A 268 22.28 -21.04 24.99
N LYS A 269 21.15 -21.72 24.89
CA LYS A 269 21.03 -23.18 24.90
C LYS A 269 20.59 -23.66 23.53
N LEU A 270 21.45 -24.44 22.89
CA LEU A 270 21.20 -25.08 21.62
C LEU A 270 20.84 -26.54 21.86
N ILE A 271 19.76 -27.02 21.26
CA ILE A 271 19.37 -28.43 21.28
C ILE A 271 19.03 -28.85 19.85
N GLY A 272 19.68 -29.88 19.33
CA GLY A 272 19.43 -30.31 17.96
C GLY A 272 20.29 -31.48 17.49
N TRP A 273 20.45 -31.58 16.18
CA TRP A 273 21.29 -32.57 15.48
C TRP A 273 20.94 -34.03 15.75
N GLN A 274 19.74 -34.32 16.25
CA GLN A 274 19.30 -35.68 16.58
C GLN A 274 19.30 -36.61 15.37
N SER A 275 18.91 -36.11 14.19
CA SER A 275 18.95 -36.90 12.95
C SER A 275 20.37 -37.31 12.53
N LEU A 276 21.40 -36.59 12.99
CA LEU A 276 22.80 -36.89 12.73
C LEU A 276 23.41 -37.80 13.81
N LEU A 277 23.06 -37.56 15.07
CA LEU A 277 23.73 -38.16 16.23
C LEU A 277 22.93 -39.29 16.89
N GLY A 278 21.69 -39.54 16.45
CA GLY A 278 20.77 -40.52 17.04
C GLY A 278 20.05 -40.06 18.30
N SER A 279 20.61 -39.08 19.03
CA SER A 279 20.00 -38.41 20.18
C SER A 279 20.21 -36.89 20.13
N PRO A 280 19.36 -36.08 20.80
CA PRO A 280 19.58 -34.63 20.87
C PRO A 280 20.92 -34.30 21.51
N PHE A 281 21.72 -33.48 20.84
CA PHE A 281 22.92 -32.90 21.42
C PHE A 281 22.63 -31.50 21.92
N THR A 282 23.10 -31.19 23.14
CA THR A 282 22.86 -29.93 23.82
C THR A 282 24.17 -29.18 24.00
N ILE A 283 24.21 -27.91 23.58
CA ILE A 283 25.28 -26.98 23.90
C ILE A 283 24.69 -25.86 24.75
N GLU A 284 25.22 -25.63 25.95
CA GLU A 284 24.88 -24.49 26.79
C GLU A 284 26.04 -23.49 26.77
N LEU A 285 25.75 -22.27 26.37
CA LEU A 285 26.68 -21.15 26.26
C LEU A 285 26.32 -20.10 27.29
N GLU A 286 27.32 -19.48 27.90
CA GLU A 286 27.14 -18.35 28.80
C GLU A 286 28.18 -17.26 28.48
N ARG A 287 27.78 -16.00 28.69
CA ARG A 287 28.71 -14.87 28.58
C ARG A 287 29.48 -14.69 29.88
N LYS A 288 30.81 -14.77 29.81
CA LYS A 288 31.73 -14.46 30.91
C LYS A 288 32.78 -13.46 30.44
N ASP A 289 33.01 -12.42 31.22
CA ASP A 289 34.02 -11.39 30.93
C ASP A 289 33.95 -10.84 29.49
N LYS A 290 32.72 -10.62 28.99
CA LYS A 290 32.40 -10.16 27.63
C LYS A 290 32.76 -11.13 26.49
N SER A 291 33.10 -12.38 26.79
CA SER A 291 33.28 -13.45 25.82
C SER A 291 32.28 -14.59 26.05
N TRP A 292 32.05 -15.41 25.03
CA TRP A 292 31.24 -16.62 25.15
C TRP A 292 32.09 -17.80 25.64
N VAL A 293 31.53 -18.59 26.55
CA VAL A 293 32.12 -19.87 26.99
C VAL A 293 31.06 -20.97 26.95
N ALA A 294 31.48 -22.21 26.74
CA ALA A 294 30.59 -23.35 26.86
C ALA A 294 30.52 -23.80 28.33
N LYS A 295 29.30 -23.86 28.84
CA LYS A 295 28.96 -24.43 30.15
C LYS A 295 28.70 -25.93 30.05
N ALA A 296 28.10 -26.37 28.95
CA ALA A 296 27.84 -27.79 28.68
C ALA A 296 27.91 -28.07 27.15
N PRO A 297 28.34 -29.27 26.74
CA PRO A 297 28.90 -30.32 27.58
C PRO A 297 30.28 -29.92 28.12
N ALA A 298 30.75 -30.62 29.17
CA ALA A 298 32.08 -30.38 29.72
C ALA A 298 33.14 -30.54 28.62
N GLU A 299 34.20 -29.73 28.69
CA GLU A 299 35.32 -29.73 27.73
C GLU A 299 34.96 -29.36 26.28
N PHE A 300 33.73 -28.89 26.01
CA PHE A 300 33.38 -28.39 24.68
C PHE A 300 34.26 -27.17 24.34
N LYS A 301 35.14 -27.35 23.35
CA LYS A 301 35.99 -26.27 22.82
C LYS A 301 35.15 -25.34 21.97
N LEU A 302 34.60 -24.32 22.59
CA LEU A 302 33.80 -23.30 21.91
C LEU A 302 34.68 -22.36 21.07
N ASP A 303 34.25 -22.08 19.85
CA ASP A 303 34.66 -20.87 19.12
C ASP A 303 33.74 -19.70 19.53
N PRO A 304 34.24 -18.73 20.33
CA PRO A 304 33.42 -17.63 20.82
C PRO A 304 32.92 -16.70 19.70
N VAL A 305 33.60 -16.65 18.55
CA VAL A 305 33.16 -15.87 17.39
C VAL A 305 31.88 -16.46 16.81
N LYS A 306 31.76 -17.79 16.76
CA LYS A 306 30.56 -18.46 16.25
C LYS A 306 29.35 -18.25 17.15
N ALA A 307 29.57 -18.22 18.47
CA ALA A 307 28.53 -17.88 19.43
C ALA A 307 28.06 -16.42 19.28
N GLU A 308 28.99 -15.49 19.08
CA GLU A 308 28.65 -14.08 18.83
C GLU A 308 27.89 -13.89 17.51
N VAL A 309 28.28 -14.59 16.44
CA VAL A 309 27.55 -14.60 15.16
C VAL A 309 26.11 -15.09 15.34
N LEU A 310 25.87 -16.11 16.17
CA LEU A 310 24.51 -16.55 16.49
C LEU A 310 23.74 -15.48 17.26
N ALA A 311 24.33 -14.84 18.27
CA ALA A 311 23.69 -13.75 19.02
C ALA A 311 23.27 -12.59 18.10
N MET A 312 24.16 -12.19 17.17
CA MET A 312 23.86 -11.18 16.15
C MET A 312 22.77 -11.63 15.18
N ALA A 313 22.80 -12.91 14.75
CA ALA A 313 21.78 -13.46 13.86
C ALA A 313 20.38 -13.45 14.51
N LEU A 314 20.28 -13.77 15.81
CA LEU A 314 19.02 -13.68 16.57
C LEU A 314 18.51 -12.23 16.66
N ALA A 315 19.41 -11.27 16.98
CA ALA A 315 19.05 -9.86 17.13
C ALA A 315 18.58 -9.20 15.83
N THR A 316 19.10 -9.65 14.69
CA THR A 316 18.77 -9.11 13.36
C THR A 316 17.77 -9.96 12.59
N LEU A 317 17.21 -11.01 13.22
CA LEU A 317 16.36 -11.97 12.57
C LEU A 317 15.05 -11.33 12.09
N LYS A 318 14.87 -11.35 10.76
CA LYS A 318 13.61 -11.04 10.09
C LYS A 318 13.07 -12.30 9.42
N ALA A 319 11.79 -12.55 9.63
CA ALA A 319 11.06 -13.49 8.81
C ALA A 319 11.00 -12.99 7.37
N GLU A 320 10.89 -13.90 6.40
CA GLU A 320 10.58 -13.54 5.02
C GLU A 320 9.07 -13.42 4.81
N LYS A 321 8.31 -14.26 5.50
CA LYS A 321 6.84 -14.22 5.58
C LYS A 321 6.36 -15.09 6.74
N PHE A 322 5.16 -14.80 7.22
CA PHE A 322 4.43 -15.71 8.10
C PHE A 322 3.59 -16.66 7.25
N VAL A 323 3.62 -17.96 7.58
CA VAL A 323 2.88 -19.01 6.86
C VAL A 323 1.64 -19.48 7.61
N SER A 324 1.61 -19.28 8.93
CA SER A 324 0.44 -19.56 9.75
C SER A 324 0.44 -18.66 10.99
N PHE A 325 -0.76 -18.30 11.43
CA PHE A 325 -0.97 -17.47 12.61
C PHE A 325 -1.78 -18.25 13.63
N ASN A 326 -1.28 -18.32 14.87
CA ASN A 326 -1.97 -18.93 16.01
C ASN A 326 -2.66 -20.30 15.76
N SER A 327 -2.19 -21.06 14.77
CA SER A 327 -2.79 -22.32 14.31
C SER A 327 -1.91 -23.52 14.65
N GLY A 328 -0.81 -23.27 15.35
CA GLY A 328 0.16 -24.28 15.75
C GLY A 328 1.06 -24.74 14.61
N VAL A 329 2.00 -25.59 14.99
CA VAL A 329 2.95 -26.25 14.10
C VAL A 329 2.27 -27.40 13.37
N LYS A 330 2.49 -27.49 12.06
CA LYS A 330 2.05 -28.63 11.23
C LYS A 330 3.17 -29.68 11.09
N PRO A 331 2.86 -30.99 11.00
CA PRO A 331 3.86 -32.05 10.91
C PRO A 331 4.86 -31.90 9.77
N GLU A 332 4.45 -31.33 8.63
CA GLU A 332 5.28 -31.17 7.42
C GLU A 332 6.37 -30.11 7.58
N GLN A 333 6.24 -29.24 8.60
CA GLN A 333 7.22 -28.19 8.91
C GLN A 333 8.40 -28.75 9.71
N GLU A 334 8.28 -29.98 10.24
CA GLU A 334 9.31 -30.69 11.01
C GLU A 334 9.96 -29.82 12.10
N LEU A 335 9.14 -28.99 12.76
CA LEU A 335 9.50 -28.21 13.96
C LEU A 335 9.46 -29.12 15.20
N ASP A 336 10.23 -30.20 15.15
CA ASP A 336 10.38 -31.23 16.17
C ASP A 336 11.85 -31.65 16.23
N LEU A 337 12.44 -31.70 17.42
CA LEU A 337 13.82 -32.12 17.64
C LEU A 337 14.07 -33.54 17.10
N ALA A 338 13.11 -34.45 17.27
CA ALA A 338 13.19 -35.83 16.77
C ALA A 338 13.23 -35.89 15.24
N LYS A 339 12.73 -34.85 14.55
CA LYS A 339 12.76 -34.71 13.10
C LYS A 339 13.88 -33.78 12.60
N GLY A 340 14.83 -33.42 13.46
CA GLY A 340 16.00 -32.64 13.06
C GLY A 340 15.83 -31.12 13.15
N ALA A 341 14.84 -30.64 13.92
CA ALA A 341 14.78 -29.23 14.26
C ALA A 341 15.98 -28.81 15.13
N LEU A 342 16.41 -27.56 14.96
CA LEU A 342 17.35 -26.90 15.85
C LEU A 342 16.57 -25.95 16.77
N GLN A 343 16.61 -26.21 18.07
CA GLN A 343 16.11 -25.30 19.09
C GLN A 343 17.24 -24.37 19.56
N VAL A 344 16.94 -23.07 19.59
CA VAL A 344 17.75 -22.04 20.21
C VAL A 344 16.91 -21.39 21.31
N GLU A 345 17.31 -21.60 22.56
CA GLU A 345 16.75 -20.90 23.71
C GLU A 345 17.78 -19.90 24.22
N PHE A 346 17.38 -18.68 24.54
CA PHE A 346 18.32 -17.66 24.99
C PHE A 346 17.72 -16.78 26.07
N LYS A 347 18.55 -16.38 27.02
CA LYS A 347 18.16 -15.53 28.14
C LYS A 347 18.72 -14.12 27.94
N ILE A 348 17.87 -13.12 28.16
CA ILE A 348 18.23 -11.71 28.05
C ILE A 348 18.40 -11.12 29.46
N GLN A 349 19.41 -10.29 29.63
CA GLN A 349 19.71 -9.60 30.88
C GLN A 349 18.50 -8.79 31.36
N GLY A 350 18.10 -9.02 32.60
CA GLY A 350 16.96 -8.34 33.23
C GLY A 350 15.58 -8.92 32.85
N GLU A 351 15.51 -9.85 31.88
CA GLU A 351 14.29 -10.59 31.59
C GLU A 351 14.19 -11.86 32.44
N LYS A 352 12.99 -12.14 32.94
CA LYS A 352 12.74 -13.34 33.75
C LYS A 352 12.61 -14.59 32.89
N GLU A 353 12.03 -14.47 31.71
CA GLU A 353 11.72 -15.58 30.81
C GLU A 353 12.75 -15.67 29.68
N SER A 354 13.15 -16.89 29.34
CA SER A 354 13.95 -17.15 28.14
C SER A 354 13.09 -16.98 26.88
N GLN A 355 13.71 -16.48 25.82
CA GLN A 355 13.14 -16.53 24.48
C GLN A 355 13.53 -17.84 23.81
N LYS A 356 12.70 -18.31 22.87
CA LYS A 356 12.94 -19.55 22.12
C LYS A 356 12.69 -19.34 20.64
N LEU A 357 13.56 -19.91 19.82
CA LEU A 357 13.41 -20.10 18.39
C LEU A 357 13.55 -21.59 18.09
N LEU A 358 12.65 -22.14 17.29
CA LEU A 358 12.76 -23.50 16.76
C LEU A 358 12.82 -23.41 15.25
N VAL A 359 13.83 -24.04 14.65
CA VAL A 359 14.07 -24.01 13.20
C VAL A 359 13.92 -25.43 12.64
N GLY A 360 12.89 -25.63 11.82
CA GLY A 360 12.44 -26.92 11.28
C GLY A 360 12.95 -27.16 9.86
N LYS A 361 12.25 -27.91 9.03
CA LYS A 361 12.73 -28.25 7.68
C LYS A 361 12.82 -27.04 6.73
N MET A 362 13.58 -27.19 5.63
CA MET A 362 13.58 -26.22 4.54
C MET A 362 12.23 -26.16 3.82
N ASP A 363 11.78 -24.95 3.52
CA ASP A 363 10.75 -24.68 2.52
C ASP A 363 11.47 -24.31 1.21
N GLY A 364 11.53 -25.27 0.27
CA GLY A 364 12.33 -25.12 -0.94
C GLY A 364 13.85 -25.11 -0.69
N ASP A 365 14.56 -24.18 -1.31
CA ASP A 365 16.03 -24.08 -1.32
C ASP A 365 16.58 -22.86 -0.56
N LYS A 366 15.71 -21.92 -0.15
CA LYS A 366 16.10 -20.60 0.37
C LYS A 366 15.75 -20.35 1.82
N SER A 367 14.83 -21.11 2.39
CA SER A 367 14.21 -20.72 3.66
C SER A 367 13.95 -21.93 4.55
N TYR A 368 13.92 -21.70 5.85
CA TYR A 368 13.51 -22.71 6.84
C TYR A 368 12.18 -22.32 7.47
N PHE A 369 11.34 -23.31 7.78
CA PHE A 369 10.24 -23.11 8.72
C PHE A 369 10.80 -22.81 10.11
N ALA A 370 10.19 -21.85 10.80
CA ALA A 370 10.55 -21.48 12.16
C ALA A 370 9.33 -21.06 12.98
N THR A 371 9.43 -21.22 14.30
CA THR A 371 8.46 -20.71 15.27
C THR A 371 9.18 -20.16 16.49
N SER A 372 8.58 -19.21 17.21
CA SER A 372 9.16 -18.61 18.42
C SER A 372 8.25 -18.82 19.61
N GLY A 373 8.82 -18.94 20.82
CA GLY A 373 8.06 -19.31 22.02
C GLY A 373 6.94 -18.31 22.41
N LYS A 374 7.02 -17.06 21.92
CA LYS A 374 6.07 -15.99 22.26
C LYS A 374 4.74 -16.09 21.51
N PHE A 375 4.73 -16.72 20.33
CA PHE A 375 3.54 -16.87 19.49
C PHE A 375 3.52 -18.25 18.84
N SER A 376 2.36 -18.89 18.74
CA SER A 376 2.22 -20.17 17.99
C SER A 376 2.15 -19.96 16.47
N ASP A 377 2.77 -18.88 16.00
CA ASP A 377 2.91 -18.56 14.59
C ASP A 377 4.05 -19.39 13.99
N VAL A 378 3.91 -19.71 12.71
CA VAL A 378 4.99 -20.27 11.92
C VAL A 378 5.35 -19.30 10.81
N PHE A 379 6.64 -19.09 10.62
CA PHE A 379 7.19 -18.18 9.64
C PHE A 379 8.38 -18.81 8.92
N LEU A 380 8.76 -18.22 7.80
CA LEU A 380 9.97 -18.58 7.08
C LEU A 380 11.11 -17.66 7.48
N ILE A 381 12.29 -18.23 7.70
CA ILE A 381 13.51 -17.47 7.91
C ILE A 381 14.54 -17.77 6.81
N PRO A 382 15.40 -16.80 6.44
CA PRO A 382 16.44 -17.01 5.44
C PRO A 382 17.39 -18.15 5.82
N LYS A 383 17.74 -19.00 4.84
CA LYS A 383 18.64 -20.15 5.02
C LYS A 383 20.03 -19.75 5.50
N ASN A 384 20.57 -18.67 4.94
CA ASN A 384 21.92 -18.17 5.24
C ASN A 384 22.15 -17.84 6.72
N ALA A 385 21.09 -17.49 7.46
CA ALA A 385 21.19 -17.17 8.88
C ALA A 385 21.48 -18.40 9.75
N PHE A 386 21.09 -19.61 9.33
CA PHE A 386 21.15 -20.81 10.17
C PHE A 386 21.79 -22.04 9.52
N GLU A 387 22.01 -22.05 8.20
CA GLU A 387 22.49 -23.23 7.47
C GLU A 387 23.72 -23.87 8.11
N SER A 388 24.79 -23.10 8.29
CA SER A 388 26.05 -23.61 8.83
C SER A 388 25.92 -24.16 10.26
N MET A 389 25.10 -23.51 11.09
CA MET A 389 24.87 -23.90 12.48
C MET A 389 24.07 -25.21 12.61
N ARG A 390 23.27 -25.52 11.59
CA ARG A 390 22.39 -26.69 11.59
C ARG A 390 23.05 -27.97 11.10
N VAL A 391 24.15 -27.88 10.36
CA VAL A 391 24.83 -29.06 9.79
C VAL A 391 25.31 -30.01 10.87
N LYS A 392 26.05 -29.50 11.87
CA LYS A 392 26.62 -30.29 12.96
C LYS A 392 26.99 -29.41 14.16
N PRO A 393 27.04 -29.96 15.39
CA PRO A 393 27.43 -29.18 16.57
C PRO A 393 28.85 -28.61 16.47
N ALA A 394 29.74 -29.31 15.73
CA ALA A 394 31.12 -28.89 15.50
C ALA A 394 31.25 -27.54 14.76
N TYR A 395 30.16 -26.96 14.22
CA TYR A 395 30.18 -25.57 13.74
C TYR A 395 30.61 -24.58 14.84
N PHE A 396 30.27 -24.86 16.10
CA PHE A 396 30.61 -24.03 17.24
C PHE A 396 31.97 -24.38 17.85
N SER A 397 32.78 -25.21 17.20
CA SER A 397 34.12 -25.59 17.65
C SER A 397 35.17 -25.16 16.60
N PRO A 398 36.37 -24.73 17.03
CA PRO A 398 37.45 -24.31 16.13
C PRO A 398 37.92 -25.35 15.11
#